data_AF-A0A761WYJ5-F1
#
_entry.id   AF-A0A761WYJ5-F1
#
_cell.length_a   1.000
_cell.length_b   1.000
_cell.length_c   1.000
_cell.angle_alpha   90.00
_cell.angle_beta   90.00
_cell.angle_gamma   90.00
#
_symmetry.space_group_name_H-M   'P 1'
#
loop_
_entity.id
_entity.type
_entity.pdbx_description
1 polymer ?
#
loop_
_entity_poly.entity_id
_entity_poly.type
_entity_poly.pdbx_seq_one_letter_code
_entity_poly.pdbx_strand_id
1 'polypeptide(L)'
;MTINYQVLREAAEKATPDEWVAFISTDTGTYAVHTPGDERCEDVIKWTGFDGQKNAENNARHVAAFNPKVALELLGEIKCLEDTNIDAMCRIAELETNLAALVAENAGLKAFKTAVYQQMGVGCDAPEFSITVGLSNLRRFADTLHAIEREFFTKELPDEEHEGETFNECPLSWGMSVEQYVSEFRKCLAEVRAQGLDAAIEAAKNLVAQEYEYKDFKAAQSDCCMHPGSDLVGKVEMTEWLVDFAAQLRKGGNQ
;
A
#
# COMPACT_ATOMS: atom_id res chain seq x y z
N MET A 1 50.25 21.22 13.05
CA MET A 1 50.54 21.03 14.48
C MET A 1 49.36 20.29 15.08
N THR A 2 49.57 19.14 15.69
CA THR A 2 48.48 18.40 16.37
C THR A 2 48.49 18.82 17.82
N ILE A 3 47.40 19.45 18.29
CA ILE A 3 47.27 19.85 19.68
C ILE A 3 46.80 18.63 20.48
N ASN A 4 47.53 18.30 21.55
CA ASN A 4 47.11 17.26 22.47
C ASN A 4 46.28 17.90 23.60
N TYR A 5 44.95 17.85 23.48
CA TYR A 5 44.03 18.46 24.44
C TYR A 5 44.15 17.85 25.84
N GLN A 6 44.51 16.58 25.95
CA GLN A 6 44.73 15.94 27.25
C GLN A 6 45.95 16.51 27.96
N VAL A 7 47.07 16.66 27.24
CA VAL A 7 48.28 17.29 27.78
C VAL A 7 48.03 18.75 28.16
N LEU A 8 47.25 19.50 27.37
CA LEU A 8 46.88 20.88 27.71
C LEU A 8 45.97 20.94 28.94
N ARG A 9 45.00 20.05 29.05
CA ARG A 9 44.10 19.95 30.21
C ARG A 9 44.90 19.65 31.48
N GLU A 10 45.79 18.64 31.44
CA GLU A 10 46.66 18.30 32.56
C GLU A 10 47.61 19.43 32.96
N ALA A 11 48.10 20.20 31.99
CA ALA A 11 48.93 21.37 32.27
C ALA A 11 48.12 22.49 32.95
N ALA A 12 46.90 22.75 32.48
CA ALA A 12 46.02 23.76 33.06
C ALA A 12 45.51 23.36 34.46
N GLU A 13 45.19 22.08 34.69
CA GLU A 13 44.78 21.56 36.01
C GLU A 13 45.89 21.65 37.07
N LYS A 14 47.17 21.59 36.65
CA LYS A 14 48.33 21.71 37.54
C LYS A 14 48.75 23.16 37.81
N ALA A 15 48.30 24.10 36.98
CA ALA A 15 48.64 25.51 37.13
C ALA A 15 47.82 26.16 38.25
N THR A 16 48.20 27.38 38.67
CA THR A 16 47.47 28.13 39.68
C THR A 16 46.01 28.34 39.24
N PRO A 17 45.03 27.85 40.03
CA PRO A 17 43.61 27.95 39.66
C PRO A 17 43.11 29.41 39.70
N ASP A 18 41.87 29.59 39.27
CA ASP A 18 41.13 30.86 39.28
C ASP A 18 41.63 31.94 38.30
N GLU A 19 41.01 33.11 38.37
CA GLU A 19 41.25 34.25 37.47
C GLU A 19 42.63 34.85 37.68
N TRP A 20 43.29 35.17 36.58
CA TRP A 20 44.57 35.87 36.58
C TRP A 20 44.34 37.27 36.03
N VAL A 21 45.02 38.26 36.59
CA VAL A 21 44.87 39.68 36.22
C VAL A 21 46.22 40.24 35.81
N ALA A 22 46.21 41.13 34.82
CA ALA A 22 47.40 41.85 34.42
C ALA A 22 47.68 43.03 35.37
N PHE A 23 48.88 43.07 35.93
CA PHE A 23 49.39 44.17 36.73
C PHE A 23 50.32 45.03 35.87
N ILE A 24 49.93 46.29 35.63
CA ILE A 24 50.65 47.23 34.78
C ILE A 24 51.06 48.46 35.60
N SER A 25 52.36 48.67 35.77
CA SER A 25 52.95 49.85 36.40
C SER A 25 53.99 50.46 35.47
N THR A 26 53.60 51.52 34.77
CA THR A 26 54.48 52.25 33.84
C THR A 26 55.64 52.94 34.56
N ASP A 27 55.39 53.47 35.77
CA ASP A 27 56.37 54.23 36.55
C ASP A 27 57.53 53.34 37.03
N THR A 28 57.25 52.07 37.30
CA THR A 28 58.26 51.09 37.74
C THR A 28 58.73 50.16 36.61
N GLY A 29 58.20 50.34 35.39
CA GLY A 29 58.44 49.44 34.25
C GLY A 29 58.02 47.98 34.53
N THR A 30 57.00 47.77 35.36
CA THR A 30 56.54 46.44 35.77
C THR A 30 55.28 46.04 35.01
N TYR A 31 55.38 44.95 34.27
CA TYR A 31 54.30 44.33 33.53
C TYR A 31 54.28 42.85 33.92
N ALA A 32 53.20 42.42 34.56
CA ALA A 32 53.16 41.10 35.18
C ALA A 32 51.74 40.54 35.25
N VAL A 33 51.64 39.28 35.64
CA VAL A 33 50.36 38.61 35.91
C VAL A 33 50.32 38.17 37.37
N HIS A 34 49.17 38.35 38.02
CA HIS A 34 48.96 38.01 39.42
C HIS A 34 47.53 37.49 39.66
N THR A 35 47.27 36.94 40.84
CA THR A 35 45.91 36.58 41.26
C THR A 35 45.22 37.80 41.92
N PRO A 36 43.90 37.99 41.74
CA PRO A 36 43.16 39.14 42.29
C PRO A 36 43.26 39.32 43.81
N GLY A 37 43.55 38.25 44.56
CA GLY A 37 43.66 38.28 46.02
C GLY A 37 45.02 38.75 46.56
N ASP A 38 46.02 38.95 45.70
CA ASP A 38 47.34 39.43 46.10
C ASP A 38 47.40 40.97 46.10
N GLU A 39 47.32 41.57 47.29
CA GLU A 39 47.45 43.01 47.51
C GLU A 39 48.92 43.47 47.69
N ARG A 40 49.87 42.54 47.82
CA ARG A 40 51.26 42.83 48.21
C ARG A 40 52.28 42.60 47.11
N CYS A 41 51.83 42.24 45.90
CA CYS A 41 52.70 41.90 44.77
C CYS A 41 53.66 40.73 45.09
N GLU A 42 53.23 39.82 45.97
CA GLU A 42 54.00 38.64 46.37
C GLU A 42 53.80 37.46 45.39
N ASP A 43 52.62 37.35 44.77
CA ASP A 43 52.22 36.29 43.84
C ASP A 43 52.22 36.78 42.38
N VAL A 44 53.37 37.31 41.94
CA VAL A 44 53.51 38.00 40.66
C VAL A 44 54.51 37.29 39.73
N ILE A 45 54.08 36.97 38.51
CA ILE A 45 54.97 36.55 37.43
C ILE A 45 55.41 37.78 36.63
N LYS A 46 56.57 38.34 36.97
CA LYS A 46 57.21 39.41 36.20
C LYS A 46 58.09 38.81 35.10
N TRP A 47 57.63 38.91 33.86
CA TRP A 47 58.39 38.40 32.70
C TRP A 47 58.61 39.50 31.66
N THR A 48 59.87 39.74 31.31
CA THR A 48 60.29 40.80 30.39
C THR A 48 59.89 40.55 28.93
N GLY A 49 59.29 39.40 28.62
CA GLY A 49 59.07 38.94 27.25
C GLY A 49 60.37 38.53 26.55
N PHE A 50 60.23 38.11 25.29
CA PHE A 50 61.36 37.76 24.40
C PHE A 50 61.81 38.92 23.50
N ASP A 51 61.26 40.12 23.71
CA ASP A 51 61.42 41.30 22.84
C ASP A 51 62.00 42.53 23.56
N GLY A 52 62.57 42.34 24.77
CA GLY A 52 63.13 43.42 25.56
C GLY A 52 62.07 44.39 26.08
N GLN A 53 60.94 43.85 26.55
CA GLN A 53 59.79 44.57 27.12
C GLN A 53 58.96 45.43 26.15
N LYS A 54 59.23 45.40 24.84
CA LYS A 54 58.50 46.22 23.86
C LYS A 54 56.99 45.93 23.85
N ASN A 55 56.59 44.69 24.06
CA ASN A 55 55.18 44.26 24.15
C ASN A 55 54.81 43.74 25.55
N ALA A 56 55.56 44.08 26.60
CA ALA A 56 55.37 43.49 27.92
C ALA A 56 53.96 43.70 28.49
N GLU A 57 53.35 44.86 28.26
CA GLU A 57 51.97 45.13 28.65
C GLU A 57 50.98 44.17 27.95
N ASN A 58 51.10 44.04 26.63
CA ASN A 58 50.22 43.17 25.84
C ASN A 58 50.40 41.69 26.21
N ASN A 59 51.62 41.25 26.47
CA ASN A 59 51.91 39.89 26.91
C ASN A 59 51.30 39.59 28.27
N ALA A 60 51.42 40.51 29.23
CA ALA A 60 50.79 40.38 30.55
C ALA A 60 49.26 40.29 30.43
N ARG A 61 48.64 41.18 29.63
CA ARG A 61 47.19 41.14 29.35
C ARG A 61 46.78 39.83 28.68
N HIS A 62 47.54 39.33 27.73
CA HIS A 62 47.24 38.08 27.02
C HIS A 62 47.32 36.86 27.94
N VAL A 63 48.39 36.72 28.73
CA VAL A 63 48.56 35.59 29.66
C VAL A 63 47.50 35.61 30.76
N ALA A 64 47.14 36.80 31.27
CA ALA A 64 46.04 36.95 32.21
C ALA A 64 44.69 36.53 31.60
N ALA A 65 44.43 36.91 30.35
CA ALA A 65 43.18 36.59 29.66
C ALA A 65 43.07 35.11 29.25
N PHE A 66 44.19 34.45 28.91
CA PHE A 66 44.26 33.02 28.56
C PHE A 66 44.89 32.21 29.69
N ASN A 67 44.33 32.38 30.89
CA ASN A 67 44.80 31.70 32.08
C ASN A 67 44.31 30.23 32.15
N PRO A 68 44.73 29.45 33.16
CA PRO A 68 44.31 28.05 33.31
C PRO A 68 42.79 27.85 33.41
N LYS A 69 42.07 28.75 34.10
CA LYS A 69 40.60 28.69 34.20
C LYS A 69 39.94 28.77 32.81
N VAL A 70 40.28 29.79 32.03
CA VAL A 70 39.73 29.98 30.68
C VAL A 70 40.13 28.83 29.76
N ALA A 71 41.37 28.33 29.86
CA ALA A 71 41.81 27.18 29.08
C ALA A 71 40.98 25.91 29.38
N LEU A 72 40.65 25.65 30.65
CA LEU A 72 39.81 24.51 31.05
C LEU A 72 38.36 24.67 30.58
N GLU A 73 37.79 25.87 30.67
CA GLU A 73 36.45 26.17 30.17
C GLU A 73 36.37 25.93 28.65
N LEU A 74 37.34 26.45 27.88
CA LEU A 74 37.40 26.24 26.43
C LEU A 74 37.60 24.77 26.06
N LEU A 75 38.46 24.03 26.77
CA LEU A 75 38.64 22.59 26.56
C LEU A 75 37.37 21.79 26.94
N GLY A 76 36.58 22.29 27.89
CA GLY A 76 35.25 21.75 28.20
C GLY A 76 34.28 21.97 27.06
N GLU A 77 34.20 23.18 26.51
CA GLU A 77 33.34 23.51 25.38
C GLU A 77 33.70 22.69 24.13
N ILE A 78 35.00 22.58 23.80
CA ILE A 78 35.46 21.73 22.70
C ILE A 78 34.99 20.30 22.90
N LYS A 79 35.13 19.74 24.10
CA LYS A 79 34.70 18.37 24.39
C LYS A 79 33.19 18.20 24.22
N CYS A 80 32.38 19.12 24.72
CA CYS A 80 30.93 19.12 24.53
C CYS A 80 30.53 19.21 23.05
N LEU A 81 31.23 20.03 22.26
CA LEU A 81 31.01 20.14 20.81
C LEU A 81 31.41 18.86 20.07
N GLU A 82 32.52 18.23 20.45
CA GLU A 82 32.93 16.93 19.89
C GLU A 82 31.88 15.85 20.17
N ASP A 83 31.37 15.76 21.40
CA ASP A 83 30.36 14.79 21.78
C ASP A 83 29.04 15.05 21.02
N THR A 84 28.63 16.32 20.91
CA THR A 84 27.43 16.72 20.13
C THR A 84 27.58 16.38 18.64
N ASN A 85 28.79 16.55 18.08
CA ASN A 85 29.06 16.20 16.68
C ASN A 85 29.01 14.68 16.46
N ILE A 86 29.51 13.88 17.40
CA ILE A 86 29.41 12.42 17.35
C ILE A 86 27.94 12.00 17.34
N ASP A 87 27.12 12.55 18.24
CA ASP A 87 25.68 12.27 18.29
C ASP A 87 24.96 12.66 17.00
N ALA A 88 25.28 13.85 16.46
CA ALA A 88 24.72 14.32 15.19
C ALA A 88 25.11 13.40 14.01
N MET A 89 26.36 12.94 13.95
CA MET A 89 26.82 12.00 12.93
C MET A 89 26.09 10.66 13.02
N CYS A 90 25.91 10.13 14.23
CA CYS A 90 25.12 8.92 14.44
C CYS A 90 23.68 9.10 13.93
N ARG A 91 23.06 10.24 14.25
CA ARG A 91 21.69 10.54 13.80
C ARG A 91 21.59 10.70 12.29
N ILE A 92 22.58 11.32 11.65
CA ILE A 92 22.65 11.45 10.19
C ILE A 92 22.71 10.05 9.55
N ALA A 93 23.58 9.16 10.03
CA ALA A 93 23.70 7.81 9.49
C ALA A 93 22.38 7.01 9.60
N GLU A 94 21.66 7.14 10.72
CA GLU A 94 20.32 6.55 10.87
C GLU A 94 19.32 7.12 9.84
N LEU A 95 19.31 8.44 9.66
CA LEU A 95 18.42 9.11 8.71
C LEU A 95 18.74 8.72 7.27
N GLU A 96 20.01 8.61 6.90
CA GLU A 96 20.44 8.14 5.58
C GLU A 96 19.97 6.70 5.30
N THR A 97 20.05 5.83 6.31
CA THR A 97 19.55 4.45 6.22
C THR A 97 18.03 4.43 6.00
N ASN A 98 17.28 5.22 6.78
CA ASN A 98 15.82 5.33 6.63
C ASN A 98 15.43 5.92 5.27
N LEU A 99 16.16 6.92 4.78
CA LEU A 99 15.93 7.51 3.47
C LEU A 99 16.13 6.48 2.35
N ALA A 100 17.19 5.67 2.42
CA ALA A 100 17.43 4.62 1.44
C ALA A 100 16.29 3.58 1.43
N ALA A 101 15.80 3.18 2.60
CA ALA A 101 14.65 2.28 2.71
C ALA A 101 13.37 2.88 2.10
N LEU A 102 13.06 4.14 2.41
CA LEU A 102 11.90 4.85 1.86
C LEU A 102 11.99 5.05 0.34
N VAL A 103 13.19 5.25 -0.20
CA VAL A 103 13.41 5.34 -1.65
C VAL A 103 13.13 3.98 -2.31
N ALA A 104 13.58 2.88 -1.71
CA ALA A 104 13.31 1.54 -2.22
C ALA A 104 11.81 1.19 -2.17
N GLU A 105 11.13 1.51 -1.07
CA GLU A 105 9.67 1.31 -0.93
C GLU A 105 8.90 2.14 -1.97
N ASN A 106 9.26 3.41 -2.16
CA ASN A 106 8.64 4.25 -3.19
C ASN A 106 8.87 3.73 -4.61
N ALA A 107 10.03 3.12 -4.90
CA ALA A 107 10.26 2.46 -6.18
C ALA A 107 9.33 1.25 -6.36
N GLY A 108 9.15 0.45 -5.30
CA GLY A 108 8.19 -0.66 -5.28
C GLY A 108 6.74 -0.20 -5.52
N LEU A 109 6.31 0.87 -4.85
CA LEU A 109 4.96 1.44 -5.03
C LEU A 109 4.74 1.96 -6.46
N LYS A 110 5.75 2.60 -7.06
CA LYS A 110 5.68 3.06 -8.47
C LYS A 110 5.59 1.89 -9.46
N ALA A 111 6.34 0.80 -9.21
CA ALA A 111 6.25 -0.40 -10.02
C ALA A 111 4.87 -1.06 -9.89
N PHE A 112 4.34 -1.19 -8.67
CA PHE A 112 2.99 -1.68 -8.42
C PHE A 112 1.93 -0.82 -9.11
N LYS A 113 2.00 0.51 -8.97
CA LYS A 113 1.13 1.46 -9.68
C LYS A 113 1.15 1.18 -11.19
N THR A 114 2.34 1.08 -11.79
CA THR A 114 2.48 0.82 -13.23
C THR A 114 1.85 -0.51 -13.65
N ALA A 115 2.04 -1.57 -12.87
CA ALA A 115 1.44 -2.88 -13.14
C ALA A 115 -0.09 -2.83 -13.11
N VAL A 116 -0.69 -2.14 -12.13
CA VAL A 116 -2.14 -1.96 -12.06
C VAL A 116 -2.67 -1.21 -13.29
N TYR A 117 -1.99 -0.15 -13.73
CA TYR A 117 -2.41 0.61 -14.92
C TYR A 117 -2.40 -0.24 -16.19
N GLN A 118 -1.35 -1.05 -16.36
CA GLN A 118 -1.25 -1.98 -17.48
C GLN A 118 -2.39 -3.00 -17.49
N GLN A 119 -2.73 -3.58 -16.33
CA GLN A 119 -3.86 -4.51 -16.20
C GLN A 119 -5.21 -3.87 -16.51
N MET A 120 -5.36 -2.59 -16.17
CA MET A 120 -6.55 -1.80 -16.48
C MET A 120 -6.61 -1.33 -17.94
N GLY A 121 -5.56 -1.57 -18.75
CA GLY A 121 -5.48 -1.09 -20.13
C GLY A 121 -5.39 0.44 -20.25
N VAL A 122 -4.98 1.14 -19.19
CA VAL A 122 -4.82 2.60 -19.17
C VAL A 122 -3.32 2.98 -19.19
N GLY A 123 -2.99 4.07 -19.89
CA GLY A 123 -1.60 4.54 -19.95
C GLY A 123 -1.10 4.99 -18.57
N CYS A 124 0.18 4.73 -18.25
CA CYS A 124 0.79 4.98 -16.94
C CYS A 124 0.74 6.45 -16.45
N ASP A 125 0.39 7.38 -17.34
CA ASP A 125 0.23 8.80 -17.08
C ASP A 125 -1.22 9.19 -16.69
N ALA A 126 -2.15 8.23 -16.62
CA ALA A 126 -3.53 8.53 -16.24
C ALA A 126 -3.60 9.12 -14.80
N PRO A 127 -4.54 10.04 -14.52
CA PRO A 127 -4.72 10.57 -13.17
C PRO A 127 -5.10 9.47 -12.18
N GLU A 128 -4.60 9.52 -10.96
CA GLU A 128 -4.78 8.47 -9.94
C GLU A 128 -6.25 8.21 -9.59
N PHE A 129 -7.07 9.25 -9.56
CA PHE A 129 -8.52 9.13 -9.36
C PHE A 129 -9.21 8.28 -10.46
N SER A 130 -8.64 8.25 -11.67
CA SER A 130 -9.18 7.43 -12.77
C SER A 130 -9.06 5.93 -12.47
N ILE A 131 -8.02 5.51 -11.74
CA ILE A 131 -7.85 4.10 -11.36
C ILE A 131 -8.90 3.69 -10.34
N THR A 132 -9.10 4.49 -9.28
CA THR A 132 -9.99 4.12 -8.19
C THR A 132 -11.42 4.03 -8.70
N VAL A 133 -11.84 4.99 -9.54
CA VAL A 133 -13.11 4.93 -10.27
C VAL A 133 -13.16 3.72 -11.20
N GLY A 134 -12.09 3.44 -11.93
CA GLY A 134 -12.00 2.26 -12.81
C GLY A 134 -12.18 0.94 -12.05
N LEU A 135 -11.53 0.78 -10.90
CA LEU A 135 -11.66 -0.39 -10.04
C LEU A 135 -13.07 -0.50 -9.44
N SER A 136 -13.68 0.61 -9.01
CA SER A 136 -15.08 0.62 -8.58
C SER A 136 -16.02 0.20 -9.70
N ASN A 137 -15.76 0.63 -10.94
CA ASN A 137 -16.55 0.22 -12.10
C ASN A 137 -16.38 -1.27 -12.43
N LEU A 138 -15.16 -1.81 -12.37
CA LEU A 138 -14.91 -3.25 -12.54
C LEU A 138 -15.63 -4.07 -11.47
N ARG A 139 -15.56 -3.64 -10.22
CA ARG A 139 -16.28 -4.30 -9.13
C ARG A 139 -17.78 -4.30 -9.38
N ARG A 140 -18.34 -3.15 -9.75
CA ARG A 140 -19.77 -3.04 -10.08
C ARG A 140 -20.16 -3.92 -11.28
N PHE A 141 -19.32 -3.99 -12.31
CA PHE A 141 -19.55 -4.87 -13.46
C PHE A 141 -19.58 -6.33 -13.03
N ALA A 142 -18.60 -6.77 -12.23
CA ALA A 142 -18.54 -8.10 -11.66
C ALA A 142 -19.79 -8.44 -10.81
N ASP A 143 -20.19 -7.54 -9.91
CA ASP A 143 -21.37 -7.73 -9.05
C ASP A 143 -22.66 -7.79 -9.90
N THR A 144 -22.76 -6.99 -10.97
CA THR A 144 -23.92 -7.01 -11.88
C THR A 144 -23.98 -8.32 -12.67
N LEU A 145 -22.84 -8.77 -13.20
CA LEU A 145 -22.76 -10.03 -13.93
C LEU A 145 -23.11 -11.21 -13.02
N HIS A 146 -22.57 -11.22 -11.79
CA HIS A 146 -22.88 -12.23 -10.80
C HIS A 146 -24.37 -12.26 -10.42
N ALA A 147 -25.03 -11.09 -10.36
CA ALA A 147 -26.47 -11.03 -10.12
C ALA A 147 -27.27 -11.68 -11.27
N ILE A 148 -26.89 -11.41 -12.52
CA ILE A 148 -27.49 -12.03 -13.71
C ILE A 148 -27.24 -13.54 -13.71
N GLU A 149 -25.99 -13.97 -13.47
CA GLU A 149 -25.61 -15.38 -13.38
C GLU A 149 -26.47 -16.12 -12.34
N ARG A 150 -26.62 -15.54 -11.16
CA ARG A 150 -27.41 -16.09 -10.08
C ARG A 150 -28.89 -16.17 -10.41
N GLU A 151 -29.44 -15.16 -11.07
CA GLU A 151 -30.87 -15.09 -11.37
C GLU A 151 -31.29 -16.02 -12.52
N PHE A 152 -30.45 -16.15 -13.55
CA PHE A 152 -30.84 -16.85 -14.79
C PHE A 152 -30.13 -18.19 -15.01
N PHE A 153 -28.95 -18.41 -14.41
CA PHE A 153 -28.09 -19.55 -14.75
C PHE A 153 -27.68 -20.42 -13.57
N THR A 154 -27.91 -19.97 -12.33
CA THR A 154 -27.69 -20.78 -11.13
C THR A 154 -28.87 -21.71 -10.87
N LYS A 155 -28.55 -22.97 -10.56
CA LYS A 155 -29.54 -23.98 -10.20
C LYS A 155 -29.21 -24.57 -8.83
N GLU A 156 -30.24 -24.86 -8.05
CA GLU A 156 -30.12 -25.66 -6.83
C GLU A 156 -30.02 -27.14 -7.23
N LEU A 157 -28.94 -27.79 -6.84
CA LEU A 157 -28.70 -29.21 -7.04
C LEU A 157 -28.59 -29.91 -5.69
N PRO A 158 -29.05 -31.17 -5.58
CA PRO A 158 -28.85 -31.96 -4.38
C PRO A 158 -27.36 -32.18 -4.13
N ASP A 159 -26.95 -32.02 -2.87
CA ASP A 159 -25.59 -32.33 -2.46
C ASP A 159 -25.43 -33.85 -2.39
N GLU A 160 -24.50 -34.39 -3.20
CA GLU A 160 -24.21 -35.83 -3.23
C GLU A 160 -23.49 -36.32 -1.96
N GLU A 161 -22.81 -35.43 -1.23
CA GLU A 161 -22.06 -35.74 -0.01
C GLU A 161 -22.91 -35.58 1.25
N HIS A 162 -23.97 -34.76 1.19
CA HIS A 162 -24.81 -34.42 2.34
C HIS A 162 -26.31 -34.61 2.04
N GLU A 163 -26.84 -35.76 2.48
CA GLU A 163 -28.23 -36.15 2.25
C GLU A 163 -29.22 -35.14 2.88
N GLY A 164 -29.98 -34.45 2.02
CA GLY A 164 -30.94 -33.41 2.42
C GLY A 164 -30.42 -31.97 2.29
N GLU A 165 -29.14 -31.79 1.92
CA GLU A 165 -28.59 -30.49 1.57
C GLU A 165 -28.63 -30.27 0.06
N THR A 166 -28.64 -28.99 -0.34
CA THR A 166 -28.57 -28.58 -1.74
C THR A 166 -27.52 -27.48 -1.86
N PHE A 167 -26.84 -27.43 -3.00
CA PHE A 167 -25.92 -26.35 -3.30
C PHE A 167 -26.30 -25.66 -4.61
N ASN A 168 -25.86 -24.42 -4.73
CA ASN A 168 -26.11 -23.60 -5.91
C ASN A 168 -24.93 -23.73 -6.88
N GLU A 169 -25.18 -24.24 -8.07
CA GLU A 169 -24.17 -24.35 -9.12
C GLU A 169 -24.45 -23.36 -10.27
N CYS A 170 -23.45 -22.57 -10.65
CA CYS A 170 -23.46 -21.81 -11.90
C CYS A 170 -22.37 -22.36 -12.83
N PRO A 171 -22.72 -22.79 -14.05
CA PRO A 171 -21.72 -23.24 -15.04
C PRO A 171 -20.76 -22.12 -15.47
N LEU A 172 -21.18 -20.86 -15.31
CA LEU A 172 -20.37 -19.68 -15.60
C LEU A 172 -19.50 -19.39 -14.38
N SER A 173 -18.20 -19.47 -14.57
CA SER A 173 -17.24 -19.33 -13.48
C SER A 173 -16.11 -18.38 -13.82
N TRP A 174 -15.53 -17.82 -12.75
CA TRP A 174 -14.35 -16.98 -12.83
C TRP A 174 -13.13 -17.80 -13.26
N GLY A 175 -12.30 -17.23 -14.13
CA GLY A 175 -11.06 -17.86 -14.61
C GLY A 175 -11.18 -18.58 -15.95
N MET A 176 -12.39 -18.70 -16.52
CA MET A 176 -12.57 -19.15 -17.90
C MET A 176 -11.97 -18.15 -18.90
N SER A 177 -11.46 -18.65 -20.03
CA SER A 177 -11.17 -17.76 -21.17
C SER A 177 -12.46 -17.14 -21.70
N VAL A 178 -12.35 -16.04 -22.44
CA VAL A 178 -13.52 -15.38 -23.04
C VAL A 178 -14.29 -16.35 -23.93
N GLU A 179 -13.60 -17.19 -24.71
CA GLU A 179 -14.21 -18.17 -25.60
C GLU A 179 -14.94 -19.27 -24.83
N GLN A 180 -14.32 -19.77 -23.75
CA GLN A 180 -14.92 -20.77 -22.87
C GLN A 180 -16.18 -20.22 -22.20
N TYR A 181 -16.08 -19.02 -21.62
CA TYR A 181 -17.20 -18.35 -20.95
C TYR A 181 -18.37 -18.15 -21.93
N VAL A 182 -18.10 -17.64 -23.13
CA VAL A 182 -19.13 -17.43 -24.16
C VAL A 182 -19.74 -18.75 -24.62
N SER A 183 -18.94 -19.81 -24.75
CA SER A 183 -19.42 -21.14 -25.10
C SER A 183 -20.40 -21.67 -24.05
N GLU A 184 -20.05 -21.63 -22.76
CA GLU A 184 -20.94 -22.05 -21.68
C GLU A 184 -22.18 -21.15 -21.58
N PHE A 185 -22.02 -19.84 -21.73
CA PHE A 185 -23.14 -18.89 -21.73
C PHE A 185 -24.17 -19.23 -22.81
N ARG A 186 -23.74 -19.62 -24.03
CA ARG A 186 -24.66 -20.07 -25.09
C ARG A 186 -25.43 -21.32 -24.69
N LYS A 187 -24.79 -22.29 -24.02
CA LYS A 187 -25.46 -23.50 -23.53
C LYS A 187 -26.50 -23.15 -22.46
N CYS A 188 -26.13 -22.32 -21.48
CA CYS A 188 -27.06 -21.83 -20.46
C CYS A 188 -28.25 -21.11 -21.09
N LEU A 189 -28.02 -20.23 -22.07
CA LEU A 189 -29.09 -19.52 -22.77
C LEU A 189 -30.01 -20.46 -23.56
N ALA A 190 -29.46 -21.49 -24.20
CA ALA A 190 -30.26 -22.50 -24.92
C ALA A 190 -31.15 -23.30 -23.96
N GLU A 191 -30.64 -23.65 -22.78
CA GLU A 191 -31.40 -24.31 -21.74
C GLU A 191 -32.53 -23.42 -21.17
N VAL A 192 -32.26 -22.14 -20.91
CA VAL A 192 -33.31 -21.17 -20.48
C VAL A 192 -34.43 -21.06 -21.53
N ARG A 193 -34.09 -21.03 -22.83
CA ARG A 193 -35.09 -21.03 -23.91
C ARG A 193 -35.91 -22.32 -23.94
N ALA A 194 -35.27 -23.47 -23.74
CA ALA A 194 -35.96 -24.75 -23.68
C ALA A 194 -36.93 -24.83 -22.48
N GLN A 195 -36.53 -24.30 -21.32
CA GLN A 195 -37.41 -24.22 -20.13
C GLN A 195 -38.63 -23.32 -20.37
N GLY A 196 -38.45 -22.18 -21.04
CA GLY A 196 -39.57 -21.33 -21.46
C GLY A 196 -40.53 -22.06 -22.40
N LEU A 197 -40.00 -22.92 -23.28
CA LEU A 197 -40.81 -23.75 -24.16
C LEU A 197 -41.54 -24.86 -23.39
N ASP A 198 -40.89 -25.50 -22.42
CA ASP A 198 -41.52 -26.50 -21.55
C ASP A 198 -42.74 -25.90 -20.81
N ALA A 199 -42.61 -24.68 -20.29
CA ALA A 199 -43.74 -23.98 -19.67
C ALA A 199 -44.90 -23.73 -20.65
N ALA A 200 -44.59 -23.33 -21.89
CA ALA A 200 -45.59 -23.15 -22.94
C ALA A 200 -46.23 -24.48 -23.37
N ILE A 201 -45.44 -25.56 -23.45
CA ILE A 201 -45.90 -26.91 -23.75
C ILE A 201 -46.89 -27.37 -22.68
N GLU A 202 -46.58 -27.21 -21.40
CA GLU A 202 -47.50 -27.60 -20.32
C GLU A 202 -48.80 -26.78 -20.35
N ALA A 203 -48.73 -25.48 -20.67
CA ALA A 203 -49.93 -24.68 -20.89
C ALA A 203 -50.75 -25.17 -22.10
N ALA A 204 -50.10 -25.48 -23.22
CA ALA A 204 -50.73 -26.00 -24.42
C ALA A 204 -51.40 -27.35 -24.18
N LYS A 205 -50.73 -28.28 -23.48
CA LYS A 205 -51.29 -29.58 -23.08
C LYS A 205 -52.58 -29.42 -22.29
N ASN A 206 -52.60 -28.50 -21.34
CA ASN A 206 -53.80 -28.22 -20.54
C ASN A 206 -54.93 -27.62 -21.38
N LEU A 207 -54.62 -26.68 -22.29
CA LEU A 207 -55.61 -26.08 -23.19
C LEU A 207 -56.23 -27.11 -24.13
N VAL A 208 -55.43 -27.98 -24.74
CA VAL A 208 -55.91 -29.04 -25.64
C VAL A 208 -56.83 -30.00 -24.91
N ALA A 209 -56.47 -30.42 -23.68
CA ALA A 209 -57.33 -31.29 -22.89
C ALA A 209 -58.68 -30.61 -22.56
N GLN A 210 -58.65 -29.32 -22.19
CA GLN A 210 -59.87 -28.58 -21.85
C GLN A 210 -60.79 -28.32 -23.04
N GLU A 211 -60.23 -27.87 -24.17
CA GLU A 211 -61.00 -27.48 -25.35
C GLU A 211 -61.81 -28.66 -25.93
N TYR A 212 -61.25 -29.87 -25.84
CA TYR A 212 -61.88 -31.09 -26.32
C TYR A 212 -62.47 -31.96 -25.19
N GLU A 213 -62.62 -31.39 -23.99
CA GLU A 213 -63.28 -32.04 -22.84
C GLU A 213 -62.64 -33.37 -22.38
N TYR A 214 -61.32 -33.53 -22.56
CA TYR A 214 -60.57 -34.68 -22.05
C TYR A 214 -60.05 -34.43 -20.62
N LYS A 215 -59.86 -35.53 -19.87
CA LYS A 215 -59.31 -35.49 -18.50
C LYS A 215 -57.86 -34.97 -18.43
N ASP A 216 -57.07 -35.23 -19.46
CA ASP A 216 -55.65 -34.89 -19.56
C ASP A 216 -55.21 -34.96 -21.03
N PHE A 217 -54.03 -34.41 -21.31
CA PHE A 217 -53.47 -34.42 -22.66
C PHE A 217 -53.18 -35.83 -23.18
N LYS A 218 -52.85 -36.80 -22.31
CA LYS A 218 -52.60 -38.18 -22.73
C LYS A 218 -53.86 -38.84 -23.28
N ALA A 219 -55.02 -38.57 -22.69
CA ALA A 219 -56.30 -39.06 -23.19
C ALA A 219 -56.61 -38.45 -24.56
N ALA A 220 -56.40 -37.14 -24.72
CA ALA A 220 -56.56 -36.44 -25.99
C ALA A 220 -55.62 -37.01 -27.09
N GLN A 221 -54.34 -37.23 -26.74
CA GLN A 221 -53.33 -37.84 -27.61
C GLN A 221 -53.71 -39.26 -28.02
N SER A 222 -54.20 -40.08 -27.08
CA SER A 222 -54.61 -41.45 -27.36
C SER A 222 -55.79 -41.52 -28.34
N ASP A 223 -56.71 -40.56 -28.28
CA ASP A 223 -57.93 -40.57 -29.11
C ASP A 223 -57.70 -40.04 -30.54
N CYS A 224 -56.55 -39.37 -30.78
CA CYS A 224 -56.16 -38.88 -32.10
C CYS A 224 -56.14 -39.99 -33.17
N CYS A 225 -55.81 -41.23 -32.80
CA CYS A 225 -55.79 -42.37 -33.72
C CYS A 225 -57.19 -42.76 -34.23
N MET A 226 -58.25 -42.38 -33.53
CA MET A 226 -59.64 -42.66 -33.91
C MET A 226 -60.20 -41.60 -34.86
N HIS A 227 -59.59 -40.39 -34.91
CA HIS A 227 -60.11 -39.23 -35.61
C HIS A 227 -59.02 -38.44 -36.38
N PRO A 228 -58.39 -39.04 -37.41
CA PRO A 228 -57.18 -38.53 -38.07
C PRO A 228 -57.35 -37.22 -38.87
N GLY A 229 -58.58 -36.74 -39.07
CA GLY A 229 -58.86 -35.48 -39.77
C GLY A 229 -59.42 -34.38 -38.86
N SER A 230 -59.38 -34.57 -37.54
CA SER A 230 -59.90 -33.61 -36.56
C SER A 230 -58.88 -32.51 -36.26
N ASP A 231 -59.36 -31.34 -35.85
CA ASP A 231 -58.51 -30.22 -35.38
C ASP A 231 -57.69 -30.60 -34.12
N LEU A 232 -58.16 -31.62 -33.36
CA LEU A 232 -57.46 -32.18 -32.21
C LEU A 232 -56.08 -32.72 -32.60
N VAL A 233 -55.99 -33.46 -33.71
CA VAL A 233 -54.74 -34.09 -34.18
C VAL A 233 -53.70 -33.02 -34.46
N GLY A 234 -54.05 -31.96 -35.19
CA GLY A 234 -53.12 -30.87 -35.50
C GLY A 234 -52.59 -30.14 -34.27
N LYS A 235 -53.43 -29.97 -33.24
CA LYS A 235 -53.02 -29.34 -31.97
C LYS A 235 -52.13 -30.26 -31.12
N VAL A 236 -52.39 -31.56 -31.11
CA VAL A 236 -51.53 -32.56 -30.45
C VAL A 236 -50.18 -32.65 -31.15
N GLU A 237 -50.15 -32.77 -32.48
CA GLU A 237 -48.91 -32.79 -33.28
C GLU A 237 -48.07 -31.52 -33.09
N MET A 238 -48.70 -30.34 -33.06
CA MET A 238 -47.99 -29.09 -32.79
C MET A 238 -47.38 -29.09 -31.37
N THR A 239 -48.10 -29.62 -30.38
CA THR A 239 -47.62 -29.71 -29.00
C THR A 239 -46.45 -30.69 -28.88
N GLU A 240 -46.49 -31.81 -29.58
CA GLU A 240 -45.38 -32.77 -29.67
C GLU A 240 -44.16 -32.20 -30.40
N TRP A 241 -44.38 -31.46 -31.50
CA TRP A 241 -43.30 -30.78 -32.21
C TRP A 241 -42.57 -29.76 -31.32
N LEU A 242 -43.30 -29.04 -30.44
CA LEU A 242 -42.68 -28.14 -29.47
C LEU A 242 -41.77 -28.90 -28.49
N VAL A 243 -42.14 -30.11 -28.07
CA VAL A 243 -41.29 -30.97 -27.20
C VAL A 243 -39.97 -31.30 -27.92
N ASP A 244 -40.07 -31.71 -29.20
CA ASP A 244 -38.88 -32.00 -30.00
C ASP A 244 -38.01 -30.76 -30.22
N PHE A 245 -38.64 -29.61 -30.44
CA PHE A 245 -37.93 -28.33 -30.59
C PHE A 245 -37.20 -27.93 -29.29
N ALA A 246 -37.82 -28.12 -28.12
CA ALA A 246 -37.16 -27.91 -26.82
C ALA A 246 -35.92 -28.80 -26.66
N ALA A 247 -36.04 -30.08 -27.04
CA ALA A 247 -34.93 -31.02 -27.00
C ALA A 247 -33.80 -30.66 -27.98
N GLN A 248 -34.13 -30.09 -29.15
CA GLN A 248 -33.14 -29.62 -30.11
C GLN A 248 -32.36 -28.41 -29.58
N LEU A 249 -33.03 -27.45 -28.94
CA LEU A 249 -32.36 -26.31 -28.31
C LEU A 249 -31.29 -26.77 -27.30
N ARG A 250 -31.61 -27.74 -26.44
CA ARG A 250 -30.69 -28.31 -25.45
C ARG A 250 -29.45 -28.98 -26.04
N LYS A 251 -29.57 -29.55 -27.24
CA LYS A 251 -28.45 -30.16 -27.98
C LYS A 251 -27.57 -29.12 -28.69
N GLY A 252 -27.86 -27.83 -28.53
CA GLY A 252 -27.17 -26.75 -29.22
C GLY A 252 -27.67 -26.55 -30.65
N GLY A 253 -28.94 -26.85 -30.92
CA GLY A 253 -29.55 -26.87 -32.25
C GLY A 253 -29.17 -25.65 -33.11
N ASN A 254 -28.59 -25.95 -34.29
CA ASN A 254 -28.13 -25.07 -35.37
C ASN A 254 -28.21 -23.56 -35.08
N GLN A 255 -27.19 -23.03 -34.40
CA GLN A 255 -26.74 -21.64 -34.59
C GLN A 255 -25.41 -21.64 -35.34
#